data_AF-A0A0K8R895-F1
#
_entry.id   AF-A0A0K8R895-F1
#
_cell.length_a   1.000
_cell.length_b   1.000
_cell.length_c   1.000
_cell.angle_alpha   90.00
_cell.angle_beta   90.00
_cell.angle_gamma   90.00
#
_symmetry.space_group_name_H-M   'P 1'
#
loop_
_entity.id
_entity.type
_entity.pdbx_description
1 polymer ?
#
loop_
_entity_poly.entity_id
_entity_poly.type
_entity_poly.pdbx_seq_one_letter_code
_entity_poly.pdbx_strand_id
1 'polypeptide(L)'
;MPDGSTTLAILNPDCGGNGPKEMKVNLEMLVGKLAHGTGTLMDFKDDIKNIARPINYLNYGTYSTYAPHYDSTFANLSKEESDLVYSTYGDELGFQYAESLLSFAKDCDYVMDMVDNLLDILTSGEHSKTVRVLEAHRNGIVPEEKDLLHFAKHDEVDNAEAEAAEVTQNRQSATRCPLCPQRPNSRLHSRRQ
;
A
#
# COMPACT_ATOMS: atom_id res chain seq x y z
N MET A 1 63.59 -5.12 -55.13
CA MET A 1 64.41 -4.17 -54.36
C MET A 1 63.44 -3.23 -53.66
N PRO A 2 63.07 -3.45 -52.39
CA PRO A 2 62.31 -2.45 -51.67
C PRO A 2 63.24 -1.25 -51.42
N ASP A 3 62.77 -0.06 -51.80
CA ASP A 3 63.46 1.23 -51.64
C ASP A 3 63.96 1.37 -50.20
N GLY A 4 65.29 1.37 -50.03
CA GLY A 4 66.00 1.32 -48.75
C GLY A 4 65.89 2.60 -47.92
N SER A 5 64.78 3.31 -48.01
CA SER A 5 64.48 4.53 -47.29
C SER A 5 63.88 4.23 -45.93
N THR A 6 64.62 4.56 -44.87
CA THR A 6 64.13 4.53 -43.48
C THR A 6 63.85 5.96 -43.02
N THR A 7 62.60 6.27 -42.69
CA THR A 7 62.22 7.55 -42.08
C THR A 7 62.11 7.42 -40.57
N LEU A 8 62.81 8.31 -39.85
CA LEU A 8 62.79 8.38 -38.39
C LEU A 8 62.00 9.63 -37.98
N ALA A 9 60.88 9.45 -37.28
CA ALA A 9 60.13 10.56 -36.69
C ALA A 9 60.67 10.85 -35.28
N ILE A 10 61.58 11.80 -35.17
CA ILE A 10 62.08 12.28 -33.87
C ILE A 10 61.06 13.30 -33.35
N LEU A 11 60.24 12.88 -32.38
CA LEU A 11 59.32 13.75 -31.66
C LEU A 11 60.11 14.49 -30.58
N ASN A 12 60.06 15.83 -30.61
CA ASN A 12 60.65 16.63 -29.54
C ASN A 12 59.89 16.34 -28.23
N PRO A 13 60.56 16.05 -27.10
CA PRO A 13 59.90 16.10 -25.80
C PRO A 13 59.42 17.53 -25.59
N ASP A 14 58.17 17.68 -25.19
CA ASP A 14 57.43 18.94 -25.15
C ASP A 14 58.31 20.10 -24.64
N CYS A 15 58.69 20.97 -25.58
CA CYS A 15 59.63 22.05 -25.33
C CYS A 15 58.87 23.20 -24.70
N GLY A 16 58.57 23.09 -23.41
CA GLY A 16 58.46 24.21 -22.46
C GLY A 16 57.54 25.40 -22.80
N GLY A 17 56.64 25.30 -23.77
CA GLY A 17 55.74 26.40 -24.11
C GLY A 17 55.15 26.29 -25.50
N ASN A 18 53.82 26.23 -25.56
CA ASN A 18 52.95 26.38 -26.73
C ASN A 18 52.42 25.09 -27.40
N GLY A 19 52.26 24.00 -26.66
CA GLY A 19 51.14 23.07 -26.85
C GLY A 19 49.93 23.50 -25.99
N PRO A 20 48.69 23.01 -26.22
CA PRO A 20 47.58 23.33 -25.32
C PRO A 20 47.96 22.82 -23.93
N LYS A 21 48.36 23.76 -23.07
CA LYS A 21 48.75 23.56 -21.69
C LYS A 21 47.73 22.62 -21.07
N GLU A 22 48.17 21.47 -20.57
CA GLU A 22 47.33 20.57 -19.80
C GLU A 22 46.61 21.41 -18.74
N MET A 23 45.35 21.73 -19.03
CA MET A 23 44.59 22.63 -18.22
C MET A 23 44.04 21.77 -17.10
N LYS A 24 44.55 21.99 -15.89
CA LYS A 24 44.00 21.35 -14.70
C LYS A 24 42.54 21.75 -14.59
N VAL A 25 41.66 20.85 -14.99
CA VAL A 25 40.21 21.00 -14.88
C VAL A 25 39.75 20.31 -13.61
N ASN A 26 38.99 21.04 -12.81
CA ASN A 26 38.28 20.43 -11.68
C ASN A 26 37.16 19.55 -12.24
N LEU A 27 36.94 18.38 -11.62
CA LEU A 27 35.87 17.45 -12.03
C LEU A 27 34.49 18.14 -12.10
N GLU A 28 34.24 19.12 -11.22
CA GLU A 28 33.03 19.95 -11.25
C GLU A 28 32.81 20.68 -12.58
N MET A 29 33.87 21.14 -13.25
CA MET A 29 33.77 21.79 -14.55
C MET A 29 33.43 20.82 -15.69
N LEU A 30 33.80 19.54 -15.53
CA LEU A 30 33.48 18.49 -16.51
C LEU A 30 32.06 17.95 -16.33
N VAL A 31 31.64 17.79 -15.07
CA VAL A 31 30.39 17.11 -14.70
C VAL A 31 29.23 18.11 -14.54
N GLY A 32 29.52 19.38 -14.23
CA GLY A 32 28.52 20.41 -14.01
C GLY A 32 27.76 20.26 -12.69
N LYS A 33 26.85 21.20 -12.40
CA LYS A 33 25.92 21.07 -11.27
C LYS A 33 24.91 19.97 -11.59
N LEU A 34 24.71 19.05 -10.65
CA LEU A 34 23.70 18.01 -10.78
C LEU A 34 22.32 18.69 -10.90
N ALA A 35 21.71 18.61 -12.09
CA ALA A 35 20.44 19.29 -12.36
C ALA A 35 19.28 18.64 -11.61
N HIS A 36 19.28 17.31 -11.51
CA HIS A 36 18.19 16.52 -10.94
C HIS A 36 18.73 15.41 -10.04
N GLY A 37 18.07 15.24 -8.88
CA GLY A 37 18.43 14.28 -7.84
C GLY A 37 18.28 14.92 -6.46
N THR A 38 17.18 14.63 -5.76
CA THR A 38 17.02 14.98 -4.36
C THR A 38 17.82 13.99 -3.52
N GLY A 39 18.70 14.48 -2.64
CA GLY A 39 19.59 13.64 -1.80
C GLY A 39 18.88 12.77 -0.76
N THR A 40 17.57 12.89 -0.64
CA THR A 40 16.72 12.04 0.19
C THR A 40 15.57 11.54 -0.67
N LEU A 41 15.62 10.26 -1.07
CA LEU A 41 14.38 9.58 -1.42
C LEU A 41 13.50 9.66 -0.17
N MET A 42 12.34 10.32 -0.29
CA MET A 42 11.34 10.26 0.76
C MET A 42 10.91 8.80 0.80
N ASP A 43 11.46 8.06 1.76
CA ASP A 43 11.22 6.62 1.89
C ASP A 43 9.70 6.41 1.97
N PHE A 44 9.20 5.46 1.18
CA PHE A 44 7.76 5.21 1.10
C PHE A 44 7.34 4.56 2.41
N LYS A 45 7.05 5.39 3.42
CA LYS A 45 6.47 4.94 4.68
C LYS A 45 4.99 4.80 4.46
N ASP A 46 4.54 3.54 4.42
CA ASP A 46 3.13 3.22 4.53
C ASP A 46 2.51 4.02 5.68
N ASP A 47 1.30 4.54 5.44
CA ASP A 47 0.57 5.23 6.49
C ASP A 47 0.43 4.29 7.69
N ILE A 48 0.58 4.83 8.89
CA ILE A 48 0.55 4.05 10.14
C ILE A 48 -0.81 3.33 10.29
N LYS A 49 -1.84 3.85 9.62
CA LYS A 49 -3.20 3.29 9.55
C LYS A 49 -3.28 2.05 8.66
N ASN A 50 -2.40 1.91 7.67
CA ASN A 50 -2.33 0.76 6.78
C ASN A 50 -1.70 -0.48 7.45
N ILE A 51 -0.95 -0.27 8.53
CA ILE A 51 -0.34 -1.37 9.28
C ILE A 51 -1.40 -2.02 10.17
N ALA A 52 -1.70 -3.29 9.92
CA ALA A 52 -2.57 -4.08 10.76
C ALA A 52 -1.93 -4.29 12.15
N ARG A 53 -2.56 -3.73 13.19
CA ARG A 53 -2.11 -3.84 14.59
C ARG A 53 -3.11 -4.71 15.36
N PRO A 54 -2.75 -5.96 15.71
CA PRO A 54 -3.62 -6.82 16.49
C PRO A 54 -3.72 -6.34 17.95
N ILE A 55 -4.74 -6.83 18.65
CA ILE A 55 -4.90 -6.64 20.10
C ILE A 55 -3.74 -7.29 20.85
N ASN A 56 -3.29 -6.64 21.93
CA ASN A 56 -2.27 -7.18 22.81
C ASN A 56 -2.95 -8.07 23.89
N TYR A 57 -2.47 -9.31 24.06
CA TYR A 57 -2.98 -10.23 25.08
C TYR A 57 -2.07 -10.18 26.31
N LEU A 58 -2.67 -9.95 27.48
CA LEU A 58 -1.93 -9.75 28.72
C LEU A 58 -2.02 -11.01 29.58
N ASN A 59 -0.87 -11.49 30.04
CA ASN A 59 -0.79 -12.59 30.99
C ASN A 59 -0.40 -12.08 32.38
N TYR A 60 -1.37 -12.04 33.28
CA TYR A 60 -1.20 -11.59 34.67
C TYR A 60 -0.89 -12.73 35.66
N GLY A 61 -0.71 -13.97 35.18
CA GLY A 61 -0.35 -15.13 36.01
C GLY A 61 -1.55 -15.95 36.54
N THR A 62 -1.25 -16.99 37.31
CA THR A 62 -2.13 -18.15 37.55
C THR A 62 -3.34 -17.93 38.48
N TYR A 63 -3.59 -16.72 38.99
CA TYR A 63 -4.75 -16.41 39.84
C TYR A 63 -5.43 -15.09 39.47
N SER A 64 -5.26 -14.64 38.22
CA SER A 64 -5.71 -13.32 37.76
C SER A 64 -6.92 -13.36 36.82
N THR A 65 -7.89 -14.23 37.11
CA THR A 65 -9.08 -14.43 36.25
C THR A 65 -9.99 -13.21 36.17
N TYR A 66 -9.83 -12.23 37.06
CA TYR A 66 -10.60 -10.98 37.07
C TYR A 66 -9.83 -9.79 36.47
N ALA A 67 -8.55 -9.95 36.13
CA ALA A 67 -7.82 -8.89 35.44
C ALA A 67 -8.30 -8.76 33.99
N PRO A 68 -8.19 -7.58 33.38
CA PRO A 68 -8.36 -7.43 31.94
C PRO A 68 -7.43 -8.40 31.20
N HIS A 69 -7.91 -9.13 30.19
CA HIS A 69 -7.11 -10.15 29.50
C HIS A 69 -6.47 -9.61 28.20
N TYR A 70 -6.90 -8.45 27.74
CA TYR A 70 -6.47 -7.87 26.48
C TYR A 70 -6.52 -6.34 26.53
N ASP A 71 -5.68 -5.70 25.70
CA ASP A 71 -5.59 -4.24 25.55
C ASP A 71 -5.72 -3.86 24.07
N SER A 72 -6.74 -3.07 23.77
CA SER A 72 -7.08 -2.60 22.41
C SER A 72 -6.74 -1.13 22.17
N THR A 73 -6.04 -0.44 23.08
CA THR A 73 -5.78 1.00 22.99
C THR A 73 -5.02 1.43 21.74
N PHE A 74 -4.15 0.58 21.20
CA PHE A 74 -3.34 0.85 20.01
C PHE A 74 -3.63 -0.11 18.84
N ALA A 75 -4.70 -0.90 18.95
CA ALA A 75 -5.06 -1.90 17.94
C ALA A 75 -5.94 -1.29 16.85
N ASN A 76 -5.71 -1.73 15.60
CA ASN A 76 -6.53 -1.38 14.45
C ASN A 76 -7.52 -2.50 14.10
N LEU A 77 -7.25 -3.72 14.59
CA LEU A 77 -8.10 -4.90 14.39
C LEU A 77 -9.04 -5.08 15.57
N SER A 78 -10.25 -5.59 15.29
CA SER A 78 -11.16 -6.06 16.31
C SER A 78 -10.60 -7.31 17.02
N LYS A 79 -11.25 -7.70 18.12
CA LYS A 79 -10.88 -8.89 18.88
C LYS A 79 -11.03 -10.16 18.05
N GLU A 80 -12.12 -10.26 17.30
CA GLU A 80 -12.43 -11.43 16.47
C GLU A 80 -11.41 -11.60 15.35
N GLU A 81 -11.02 -10.50 14.70
CA GLU A 81 -9.98 -10.50 13.67
C GLU A 81 -8.59 -10.81 14.24
N SER A 82 -8.25 -10.25 15.41
CA SER A 82 -6.99 -10.54 16.08
C SER A 82 -6.91 -12.02 16.50
N ASP A 83 -7.97 -12.57 17.09
CA ASP A 83 -8.09 -13.98 17.45
C ASP A 83 -7.93 -14.88 16.20
N LEU A 84 -8.55 -14.49 15.08
CA LEU A 84 -8.41 -15.21 13.82
C LEU A 84 -6.96 -15.25 13.34
N VAL A 85 -6.28 -14.09 13.31
CA VAL A 85 -4.87 -14.01 12.90
C VAL A 85 -3.97 -14.84 13.82
N TYR A 86 -4.20 -14.82 15.13
CA TYR A 86 -3.47 -15.67 16.07
C TYR A 86 -3.75 -17.16 15.86
N SER A 87 -4.98 -17.52 15.51
CA SER A 87 -5.33 -18.92 15.25
C SER A 87 -4.70 -19.47 13.96
N THR A 88 -4.51 -18.61 12.94
CA THR A 88 -3.97 -19.00 11.64
C THR A 88 -2.45 -18.95 11.59
N TYR A 89 -1.82 -17.96 12.24
CA TYR A 89 -0.38 -17.70 12.15
C TYR A 89 0.36 -17.71 13.49
N GLY A 90 -0.35 -17.80 14.62
CA GLY A 90 0.25 -17.76 15.96
C GLY A 90 0.91 -19.07 16.39
N ASP A 91 0.74 -20.15 15.62
CA ASP A 91 1.45 -21.41 15.83
C ASP A 91 2.82 -21.41 15.12
N GLU A 92 3.78 -22.15 15.66
CA GLU A 92 5.17 -22.21 15.15
C GLU A 92 5.22 -22.73 13.69
N LEU A 93 4.27 -23.59 13.32
CA LEU A 93 4.13 -24.13 11.96
C LEU A 93 3.20 -23.29 11.06
N GLY A 94 2.37 -22.41 11.62
CA GLY A 94 1.38 -21.64 10.86
C GLY A 94 2.03 -20.72 9.83
N PHE A 95 3.11 -20.06 10.21
CA PHE A 95 3.91 -19.23 9.30
C PHE A 95 4.52 -20.05 8.16
N GLN A 96 5.17 -21.18 8.49
CA GLN A 96 5.82 -22.04 7.50
C GLN A 96 4.82 -22.61 6.49
N TYR A 97 3.63 -23.01 6.95
CA TYR A 97 2.57 -23.50 6.09
C TYR A 97 2.09 -22.43 5.10
N ALA A 98 1.86 -21.21 5.58
CA ALA A 98 1.46 -20.10 4.74
C ALA A 98 2.52 -19.72 3.71
N GLU A 99 3.79 -19.71 4.10
CA GLU A 99 4.91 -19.46 3.19
C GLU A 99 5.02 -20.56 2.13
N SER A 100 4.81 -21.82 2.50
CA SER A 100 4.80 -22.95 1.56
C SER A 100 3.65 -22.83 0.54
N LEU A 101 2.47 -22.39 0.96
CA LEU A 101 1.34 -22.20 0.04
C LEU A 101 1.58 -21.01 -0.89
N LEU A 102 2.14 -19.92 -0.36
CA LEU A 102 2.47 -18.73 -1.14
C LEU A 102 3.54 -19.02 -2.19
N SER A 103 4.59 -19.76 -1.84
CA SER A 103 5.63 -20.17 -2.80
C SER A 103 5.05 -21.08 -3.88
N PHE A 104 4.22 -22.06 -3.52
CA PHE A 104 3.53 -22.90 -4.50
C PHE A 104 2.70 -22.10 -5.49
N ALA A 105 1.91 -21.11 -5.02
CA ALA A 105 1.09 -20.28 -5.89
C ALA A 105 1.96 -19.41 -6.82
N LYS A 106 3.06 -18.84 -6.33
CA LYS A 106 3.97 -17.97 -7.10
C LYS A 106 4.62 -18.65 -8.29
N ASP A 107 4.89 -19.94 -8.19
CA ASP A 107 5.53 -20.71 -9.27
C ASP A 107 4.52 -21.27 -10.30
N CYS A 108 3.21 -21.01 -10.12
CA CYS A 108 2.15 -21.51 -10.98
C CYS A 108 1.46 -20.38 -11.77
N ASP A 109 1.91 -20.13 -13.01
CA ASP A 109 1.32 -19.12 -13.91
C ASP A 109 -0.20 -19.28 -14.08
N TYR A 110 -0.68 -20.53 -14.20
CA TYR A 110 -2.11 -20.82 -14.34
C TYR A 110 -2.94 -20.34 -13.15
N VAL A 111 -2.44 -20.49 -11.92
CA VAL A 111 -3.16 -20.09 -10.71
C VAL A 111 -3.22 -18.57 -10.62
N MET A 112 -2.14 -17.88 -10.97
CA MET A 112 -2.10 -16.42 -11.00
C MET A 112 -3.06 -15.84 -12.04
N ASP A 113 -3.02 -16.35 -13.28
CA ASP A 113 -3.94 -15.94 -14.33
C ASP A 113 -5.41 -16.20 -13.93
N MET A 114 -5.69 -17.35 -13.30
CA MET A 114 -7.05 -17.68 -12.85
C MET A 114 -7.55 -16.67 -11.79
N VAL A 115 -6.68 -16.28 -10.85
CA VAL A 115 -7.01 -15.31 -9.80
C VAL A 115 -7.23 -13.92 -10.40
N ASP A 116 -6.35 -13.47 -11.31
CA ASP A 116 -6.50 -12.16 -11.96
C ASP A 116 -7.80 -12.07 -12.77
N ASN A 117 -8.15 -13.12 -13.51
CA ASN A 117 -9.43 -13.20 -14.22
C ASN A 117 -10.63 -13.14 -13.27
N LEU A 118 -10.55 -13.82 -12.12
CA LEU A 118 -11.62 -13.78 -11.12
C LEU A 118 -11.76 -12.38 -10.51
N LEU A 119 -10.65 -11.72 -10.18
CA LEU A 119 -10.65 -10.37 -9.64
C LEU A 119 -11.18 -9.37 -10.67
N ASP A 120 -10.86 -9.53 -11.95
CA ASP A 120 -11.43 -8.74 -13.02
C ASP A 120 -12.95 -8.95 -13.15
N ILE A 121 -13.46 -10.17 -12.95
CA ILE A 121 -14.91 -10.42 -12.93
C ILE A 121 -15.58 -9.70 -11.75
N LEU A 122 -14.97 -9.75 -10.57
CA LEU A 122 -15.52 -9.14 -9.35
C LEU A 122 -15.42 -7.60 -9.35
N THR A 123 -14.39 -7.05 -9.99
CA THR A 123 -14.11 -5.61 -10.05
C THR A 123 -14.52 -4.99 -11.39
N SER A 124 -15.28 -5.70 -12.22
CA SER A 124 -15.69 -5.23 -13.56
C SER A 124 -14.50 -4.75 -14.43
N GLY A 125 -13.35 -5.41 -14.31
CA GLY A 125 -12.12 -5.12 -15.05
C GLY A 125 -11.35 -3.90 -14.54
N GLU A 126 -11.52 -3.50 -13.28
CA GLU A 126 -10.70 -2.47 -12.65
C GLU A 126 -9.35 -3.02 -12.14
N HIS A 127 -9.32 -4.27 -11.67
CA HIS A 127 -8.11 -4.91 -11.13
C HIS A 127 -6.94 -4.93 -12.14
N SER A 128 -7.11 -5.42 -13.36
CA SER A 128 -6.05 -5.43 -14.36
C SER A 128 -5.55 -4.02 -14.73
N LYS A 129 -6.41 -3.00 -14.66
CA LYS A 129 -6.01 -1.60 -14.90
C LYS A 129 -5.16 -1.07 -13.76
N THR A 130 -5.56 -1.29 -12.52
CA THR A 130 -4.81 -0.82 -11.34
C THR A 130 -3.47 -1.54 -11.22
N VAL A 131 -3.41 -2.86 -11.46
CA VAL A 131 -2.17 -3.63 -11.51
C VAL A 131 -1.21 -3.06 -12.56
N ARG A 132 -1.69 -2.80 -13.78
CA ARG A 132 -0.86 -2.21 -14.84
C ARG A 132 -0.29 -0.83 -14.48
N VAL A 133 -1.05 0.01 -13.78
CA VAL A 133 -0.57 1.31 -13.30
C VAL A 133 0.51 1.14 -12.22
N LEU A 134 0.31 0.21 -11.29
CA LEU A 134 1.27 -0.10 -10.22
C LEU A 134 2.58 -0.66 -10.79
N GLU A 135 2.51 -1.54 -11.80
CA GLU A 135 3.69 -2.09 -12.48
C GLU A 135 4.45 -1.02 -13.27
N ALA A 136 3.75 -0.12 -13.96
CA ALA A 136 4.38 1.01 -14.64
C ALA A 136 5.16 1.90 -13.64
N HIS A 137 4.55 2.20 -12.49
CA HIS A 137 5.18 2.96 -11.43
C HIS A 137 6.38 2.22 -10.82
N ARG A 138 6.29 0.91 -10.61
CA ARG A 138 7.39 0.05 -10.12
C ARG A 138 8.56 0.00 -11.10
N ASN A 139 8.28 0.05 -12.40
CA ASN A 139 9.28 0.02 -13.47
C ASN A 139 9.82 1.42 -13.82
N GLY A 140 9.44 2.46 -13.08
CA GLY A 140 9.93 3.84 -13.29
C GLY A 140 9.40 4.51 -14.56
N ILE A 141 8.36 3.96 -15.18
CA ILE A 141 7.66 4.55 -16.31
C ILE A 141 6.65 5.52 -15.73
N VAL A 142 6.84 6.83 -15.93
CA VAL A 142 5.88 7.85 -15.47
C VAL A 142 4.55 7.59 -16.20
N PRO A 143 3.48 7.19 -15.50
CA PRO A 143 2.20 6.96 -16.14
C PRO A 143 1.63 8.29 -16.65
N GLU A 144 0.97 8.26 -17.81
CA GLU A 144 0.32 9.47 -18.33
C GLU A 144 -0.76 9.97 -17.37
N GLU A 145 -0.92 11.30 -17.30
CA GLU A 145 -1.77 12.03 -16.35
C GLU A 145 -3.25 11.56 -16.30
N LYS A 146 -3.71 10.87 -17.35
CA LYS A 146 -5.07 10.36 -17.49
C LYS A 146 -5.38 9.15 -16.60
N ASP A 147 -4.38 8.31 -16.31
CA ASP A 147 -4.58 7.09 -15.53
C ASP A 147 -4.68 7.39 -14.03
N LEU A 148 -4.06 8.49 -13.57
CA LEU A 148 -4.13 8.97 -12.18
C LEU A 148 -5.51 9.54 -11.81
N LEU A 149 -6.25 10.07 -12.80
CA LEU A 149 -7.58 10.66 -12.59
C LEU A 149 -8.68 9.62 -12.32
N HIS A 150 -8.42 8.33 -12.56
CA HIS A 150 -9.38 7.27 -12.29
C HIS A 150 -9.39 6.87 -10.80
N PHE A 151 -8.23 6.84 -10.14
CA PHE A 151 -8.11 6.52 -8.71
C PHE A 151 -8.80 7.57 -7.82
N ALA A 152 -8.58 8.86 -8.11
CA ALA A 152 -9.19 9.95 -7.34
C ALA A 152 -10.73 10.01 -7.45
N LYS A 153 -11.32 9.38 -8.47
CA LYS A 153 -12.78 9.34 -8.63
C LYS A 153 -13.44 8.25 -7.80
N HIS A 154 -12.74 7.16 -7.48
CA HIS A 154 -13.32 6.09 -6.67
C HIS A 154 -13.49 6.52 -5.20
N ASP A 155 -12.52 7.27 -4.66
CA ASP A 155 -12.58 7.85 -3.31
C ASP A 155 -13.74 8.85 -3.13
N GLU A 156 -14.18 9.53 -4.19
CA GLU A 156 -15.35 10.43 -4.13
C GLU A 156 -16.69 9.68 -4.16
N VAL A 157 -16.77 8.51 -4.81
CA VAL A 157 -18.02 7.73 -4.87
C VAL A 157 -18.25 6.96 -3.57
N ASP A 158 -17.20 6.38 -2.99
CA ASP A 158 -17.28 5.63 -1.72
C ASP A 158 -17.61 6.55 -0.52
N ASN A 159 -17.09 7.80 -0.53
CA ASN A 159 -17.44 8.82 0.48
C ASN A 159 -18.88 9.33 0.32
N ALA A 160 -19.40 9.44 -0.89
CA ALA A 160 -20.80 9.87 -1.12
C ALA A 160 -21.82 8.81 -0.66
N GLU A 161 -21.49 7.52 -0.77
CA GLU A 161 -22.36 6.43 -0.32
C GLU A 161 -22.33 6.26 1.21
N ALA A 162 -21.19 6.54 1.85
CA ALA A 162 -21.07 6.61 3.31
C ALA A 162 -21.85 7.79 3.92
N GLU A 163 -21.82 8.96 3.27
CA GLU A 163 -22.57 10.16 3.74
C GLU A 163 -24.10 9.97 3.63
N ALA A 164 -24.57 9.23 2.61
CA ALA A 164 -25.98 8.91 2.43
C ALA A 164 -26.52 7.90 3.48
N ALA A 165 -25.67 7.00 3.98
CA ALA A 165 -26.02 6.04 5.03
C ALA A 165 -26.17 6.71 6.41
N GLU A 166 -25.32 7.69 6.73
CA GLU A 166 -25.35 8.39 8.03
C GLU A 166 -26.57 9.34 8.16
N VAL A 167 -26.98 10.00 7.07
CA VAL A 167 -28.18 10.87 7.02
C VAL A 167 -29.47 10.06 7.24
N THR A 168 -29.50 8.79 6.82
CA THR A 168 -30.67 7.92 6.95
C THR A 168 -30.83 7.40 8.39
N GLN A 169 -29.74 7.16 9.10
CA GLN A 169 -29.74 6.75 10.52
C GLN A 169 -30.13 7.90 11.46
N ASN A 170 -29.69 9.14 11.17
CA ASN A 170 -30.05 10.32 11.97
C ASN A 170 -31.51 10.77 11.78
N ARG A 171 -32.17 10.45 10.66
CA ARG A 171 -33.62 10.66 10.49
C ARG A 171 -34.48 9.69 11.31
N GLN A 172 -34.00 8.47 11.57
CA GLN A 172 -34.72 7.46 12.35
C GLN A 172 -34.58 7.67 13.87
N SER A 173 -33.47 8.24 14.34
CA SER A 173 -33.28 8.59 15.76
C SER A 173 -34.06 9.85 16.18
N ALA A 174 -34.32 10.78 15.25
CA ALA A 174 -35.08 12.00 15.51
C ALA A 174 -36.60 11.80 15.71
N THR A 175 -37.16 10.62 15.43
CA THR A 175 -38.60 10.32 15.62
C THR A 175 -38.93 9.64 16.95
N ARG A 176 -37.94 9.35 17.81
CA ARG A 176 -38.19 8.86 19.18
C ARG A 176 -37.83 9.92 20.23
N CYS A 177 -38.80 10.73 20.62
CA CYS A 177 -38.73 11.49 21.87
C CYS A 177 -38.51 10.51 23.06
N PRO A 178 -37.47 10.68 23.89
CA PRO A 178 -37.15 9.69 24.93
C PRO A 178 -37.93 9.86 26.25
N LEU A 179 -39.00 10.67 26.29
CA LEU A 179 -39.61 11.10 27.57
C LEU A 179 -41.16 11.06 27.61
N CYS A 180 -41.82 10.21 26.83
CA CYS A 180 -43.26 9.97 27.02
C CYS A 180 -43.51 8.54 27.55
N PRO A 181 -44.05 8.35 28.77
CA PRO A 181 -44.50 7.05 29.21
C PRO A 181 -45.68 6.59 28.34
N GLN A 182 -45.56 5.43 27.71
CA GLN A 182 -46.63 4.88 26.88
C GLN A 182 -47.90 4.65 27.72
N ARG A 183 -49.01 5.30 27.34
CA ARG A 183 -50.34 4.96 27.88
C ARG A 183 -50.76 3.59 27.35
N PRO A 184 -51.35 2.72 28.18
CA PRO A 184 -51.91 1.47 27.69
C PRO A 184 -53.20 1.76 26.90
N ASN A 185 -53.24 1.35 25.64
CA ASN A 185 -54.45 1.41 24.81
C ASN A 185 -55.45 0.34 25.27
N SER A 186 -56.52 0.75 25.96
CA SER A 186 -57.71 -0.08 26.18
C SER A 186 -58.56 -0.11 24.90
N ARG A 187 -58.32 -1.09 24.03
CA ARG A 187 -59.24 -1.41 22.93
C ARG A 187 -60.37 -2.30 23.45
N LEU A 188 -61.50 -1.65 23.74
CA LEU A 188 -62.83 -2.24 23.78
C LEU A 188 -63.06 -3.12 22.54
N HIS A 189 -63.23 -4.41 22.74
CA HIS A 189 -63.93 -5.28 21.78
C HIS A 189 -65.25 -5.73 22.42
N SER A 190 -66.30 -4.98 22.09
CA SER A 190 -67.66 -5.50 22.04
C SER A 190 -67.71 -6.57 20.95
N ARG A 191 -68.02 -7.81 21.31
CA ARG A 191 -68.68 -8.76 20.42
C ARG A 191 -69.37 -9.86 21.22
N ARG A 192 -70.71 -9.79 21.16
CA ARG A 192 -71.72 -10.89 21.19
C ARG A 192 -71.07 -12.27 20.95
N GLN A 193 -71.31 -13.29 21.76
CA GLN A 193 -72.59 -13.94 22.08
C GLN A 193 -72.58 -14.51 23.50
#